data_AF-A0A8T0ACR8-F1
#
_entry.id   AF-A0A8T0ACR8-F1
#
_cell.length_a   1.000
_cell.length_b   1.000
_cell.length_c   1.000
_cell.angle_alpha   90.00
_cell.angle_beta   90.00
_cell.angle_gamma   90.00
#
_symmetry.space_group_name_H-M   'P 1'
#
loop_
_entity.id
_entity.type
_entity.pdbx_description
1 polymer ?
#
loop_
_entity_poly.entity_id
_entity_poly.type
_entity_poly.pdbx_seq_one_letter_code
_entity_poly.pdbx_strand_id
1 'polypeptide(L)'
;MEVLLVGEGNFSFSVAVCESGDVHSIIASCLQTEQQAVAQEHAAHNIQHLRDRGCTVLFEVDCTSLHEHEVIRRRAYDRIIFNFPHCGRKSGVKKNRALLTKFFLSCAEVLKADGEVHVALCNGQGGTPCDSPMREWHNSWQAVAMAAEAGLVLSEIRPFDRDRYQGYKSTGYRSQDKGFHVEGGLNHVFTRSLPYTMPEKLKMQATIGKETVSFELPQELSEYVNRDFLGRQSRHPVKLVQEQLLREIKSSWPMCSVSGNFPELLSYSQDKLQACGSNLSPSEIYRIKPIETHPLDQGGANEKDRETVEEHQFSSISYMLRPSMLMHAEEIVQREDFSPGTIYTLSGLVFQRVPICPTRSPAFHQLLLVAVLPTESQPVQSLQNYLEALLSHYEVSFEKKELAEECRVLLRSRERHNFGQITCAPVHQPKLPLGQSSILTLLLNLDHLATLVFSIPDWRLQWTPDPRFLARFEPGIQVPALFRPFSLYPPSYTHDVSFWMEPDEFDELEFHGAVRIATCGAVKDIKLVDRFRHPHMGHASLCYRLAYQSPDRALSRTQVLVLQNQLRTLLPLRLNITLR
;
A
#
# COMPACT_ATOMS: atom_id res chain seq x y z
N MET A 1 17.10 8.29 -25.56
CA MET A 1 17.13 8.75 -24.16
C MET A 1 17.64 10.19 -24.14
N GLU A 2 16.83 11.11 -23.63
CA GLU A 2 17.13 12.51 -23.37
C GLU A 2 17.70 12.66 -21.96
N VAL A 3 18.97 13.09 -21.85
CA VAL A 3 19.66 13.23 -20.57
C VAL A 3 20.05 14.69 -20.34
N LEU A 4 19.73 15.18 -19.15
CA LEU A 4 20.17 16.50 -18.66
C LEU A 4 21.15 16.31 -17.51
N LEU A 5 22.38 16.80 -17.67
CA LEU A 5 23.37 16.88 -16.61
C LEU A 5 23.44 18.32 -16.10
N VAL A 6 23.35 18.51 -14.79
CA VAL A 6 23.33 19.83 -14.16
C VAL A 6 24.45 19.98 -13.15
N GLY A 7 24.93 21.21 -12.99
CA GLY A 7 25.98 21.54 -12.04
C GLY A 7 27.34 20.96 -12.39
N GLU A 8 27.62 20.79 -13.69
CA GLU A 8 28.91 20.31 -14.17
C GLU A 8 30.04 21.24 -13.72
N GLY A 9 31.15 20.66 -13.25
CA GLY A 9 32.38 21.40 -12.93
C GLY A 9 33.21 21.61 -14.20
N ASN A 10 34.01 20.61 -14.54
CA ASN A 10 34.86 20.60 -15.73
C ASN A 10 34.32 19.78 -16.91
N PHE A 11 33.04 19.37 -16.86
CA PHE A 11 32.35 18.59 -17.90
C PHE A 11 32.92 17.18 -18.18
N SER A 12 33.88 16.69 -17.39
CA SER A 12 34.49 15.36 -17.61
C SER A 12 33.51 14.20 -17.42
N PHE A 13 32.51 14.35 -16.55
CA PHE A 13 31.47 13.33 -16.37
C PHE A 13 30.57 13.24 -17.61
N SER A 14 30.13 14.38 -18.13
CA SER A 14 29.35 14.44 -19.37
C SER A 14 30.08 13.80 -20.55
N VAL A 15 31.41 14.01 -20.67
CA VAL A 15 32.23 13.33 -21.69
C VAL A 15 32.19 11.81 -21.49
N ALA A 16 32.44 11.32 -20.28
CA ALA A 16 32.43 9.89 -19.99
C ALA A 16 31.06 9.24 -20.29
N VAL A 17 29.95 9.94 -20.01
CA VAL A 17 28.59 9.48 -20.37
C VAL A 17 28.37 9.49 -21.87
N CYS A 18 28.86 10.50 -22.59
CA CYS A 18 28.79 10.56 -24.06
C CYS A 18 29.58 9.41 -24.70
N GLU A 19 30.75 9.09 -24.16
CA GLU A 19 31.63 8.04 -24.68
C GLU A 19 31.14 6.63 -24.38
N SER A 20 30.29 6.41 -23.37
CA SER A 20 29.72 5.08 -23.11
C SER A 20 28.80 4.60 -24.24
N GLY A 21 28.32 5.50 -25.10
CA GLY A 21 27.46 5.18 -26.25
C GLY A 21 26.00 4.87 -25.88
N ASP A 22 25.65 4.90 -24.59
CA ASP A 22 24.32 4.52 -24.09
C ASP A 22 23.26 5.62 -24.28
N VAL A 23 23.66 6.82 -24.71
CA VAL A 23 22.81 8.02 -24.71
C VAL A 23 22.89 8.76 -26.04
N HIS A 24 21.74 9.03 -26.65
CA HIS A 24 21.66 9.69 -27.96
C HIS A 24 21.51 11.22 -27.91
N SER A 25 20.98 11.77 -26.81
CA SER A 25 20.77 13.22 -26.64
C SER A 25 21.20 13.64 -25.24
N ILE A 26 22.28 14.42 -25.18
CA ILE A 26 22.88 14.92 -23.94
C ILE A 26 22.83 16.45 -23.95
N ILE A 27 22.32 17.00 -22.85
CA ILE A 27 22.45 18.41 -22.50
C ILE A 27 23.28 18.47 -21.21
N ALA A 28 24.48 19.04 -21.30
CA ALA A 28 25.36 19.26 -20.16
C ALA A 28 25.30 20.73 -19.76
N SER A 29 25.18 21.01 -18.46
CA SER A 29 24.98 22.37 -17.99
C SER A 29 25.70 22.69 -16.68
N CYS A 30 26.10 23.96 -16.53
CA CYS A 30 26.66 24.49 -15.31
C CYS A 30 26.06 25.86 -14.96
N LEU A 31 26.21 26.29 -13.70
CA LEU A 31 25.73 27.59 -13.22
C LEU A 31 26.66 28.75 -13.63
N GLN A 32 27.94 28.46 -13.87
CA GLN A 32 28.96 29.43 -14.24
C GLN A 32 28.70 29.99 -15.64
N THR A 33 29.21 31.19 -15.91
CA THR A 33 29.28 31.74 -17.27
C THR A 33 30.25 30.92 -18.14
N GLU A 34 30.14 31.00 -19.47
CA GLU A 34 31.06 30.29 -20.37
C GLU A 34 32.53 30.64 -20.09
N GLN A 35 32.82 31.93 -19.87
CA GLN A 35 34.18 32.40 -19.56
C GLN A 35 34.73 31.76 -18.27
N GLN A 36 33.90 31.65 -17.23
CA GLN A 36 34.30 31.04 -15.96
C GLN A 36 34.44 29.52 -16.06
N ALA A 37 33.56 28.87 -16.81
CA ALA A 37 33.59 27.42 -17.00
C ALA A 37 34.85 27.00 -17.78
N VAL A 38 35.16 27.66 -18.89
CA VAL A 38 36.32 27.38 -19.75
C VAL A 38 37.65 27.62 -19.03
N ALA A 39 37.67 28.47 -18.00
CA ALA A 39 38.85 28.73 -17.18
C ALA A 39 39.21 27.58 -16.22
N GLN A 40 38.32 26.61 -15.98
CA GLN A 40 38.61 25.44 -15.16
C GLN A 40 39.51 24.44 -15.92
N GLU A 41 40.35 23.73 -15.18
CA GLU A 41 41.28 22.75 -15.72
C GLU A 41 40.55 21.70 -16.58
N HIS A 42 41.01 21.55 -17.83
CA HIS A 42 40.47 20.66 -18.86
C HIS A 42 39.04 20.95 -19.35
N ALA A 43 38.32 21.91 -18.77
CA ALA A 43 36.92 22.17 -19.13
C ALA A 43 36.76 22.62 -20.58
N ALA A 44 37.64 23.49 -21.08
CA ALA A 44 37.63 23.97 -22.47
C ALA A 44 37.64 22.80 -23.48
N HIS A 45 38.53 21.83 -23.25
CA HIS A 45 38.67 20.65 -24.10
C HIS A 45 37.42 19.76 -24.02
N ASN A 46 36.92 19.49 -22.82
CA ASN A 46 35.74 18.65 -22.61
C ASN A 46 34.47 19.27 -23.23
N ILE A 47 34.30 20.59 -23.08
CA ILE A 47 33.18 21.33 -23.68
C ILE A 47 33.24 21.23 -25.20
N GLN A 48 34.42 21.43 -25.81
CA GLN A 48 34.56 21.30 -27.26
C GLN A 48 34.28 19.86 -27.72
N HIS A 49 34.82 18.86 -27.01
CA HIS A 49 34.57 17.45 -27.32
C HIS A 49 33.07 17.11 -27.31
N LEU A 50 32.33 17.58 -26.30
CA LEU A 50 30.88 17.40 -26.23
C LEU A 50 30.15 18.03 -27.42
N ARG A 51 30.53 19.26 -27.80
CA ARG A 51 29.95 19.95 -28.97
C ARG A 51 30.25 19.21 -30.26
N ASP A 52 31.47 18.70 -30.43
CA ASP A 52 31.88 17.94 -31.61
C ASP A 52 31.12 16.60 -31.75
N ARG A 53 30.69 16.04 -30.62
CA ARG A 53 29.82 14.84 -30.56
C ARG A 53 28.33 15.16 -30.67
N GLY A 54 27.95 16.42 -30.91
CA GLY A 54 26.57 16.84 -31.06
C GLY A 54 25.78 17.02 -29.75
N CYS A 55 26.46 17.04 -28.60
CA CYS A 55 25.83 17.36 -27.33
C CYS A 55 25.59 18.88 -27.19
N THR A 56 24.53 19.27 -26.49
CA THR A 56 24.29 20.68 -26.16
C THR A 56 25.01 21.02 -24.85
N VAL A 57 25.83 22.08 -24.83
CA VAL A 57 26.43 22.62 -23.61
C VAL A 57 25.79 23.97 -23.29
N LEU A 58 25.22 24.09 -22.08
CA LEU A 58 24.53 25.27 -21.59
C LEU A 58 25.26 25.88 -20.38
N PHE A 59 25.28 27.21 -20.29
CA PHE A 59 25.87 27.96 -19.18
C PHE A 59 24.80 28.75 -18.45
N GLU A 60 25.12 29.24 -17.26
CA GLU A 60 24.20 30.05 -16.44
C GLU A 60 22.86 29.34 -16.15
N VAL A 61 22.88 28.02 -16.05
CA VAL A 61 21.70 27.21 -15.75
C VAL A 61 21.56 27.06 -14.24
N ASP A 62 20.53 27.68 -13.66
CA ASP A 62 20.11 27.41 -12.30
C ASP A 62 19.26 26.14 -12.23
N CYS A 63 19.85 25.06 -11.70
CA CYS A 63 19.16 23.78 -11.53
C CYS A 63 17.98 23.82 -10.54
N THR A 64 17.81 24.91 -9.80
CA THR A 64 16.63 25.14 -8.95
C THR A 64 15.45 25.77 -9.69
N SER A 65 15.64 26.14 -10.97
CA SER A 65 14.63 26.74 -11.85
C SER A 65 14.76 26.28 -13.33
N LEU A 66 15.01 24.99 -13.56
CA LEU A 66 15.12 24.34 -14.89
C LEU A 66 13.95 24.64 -15.83
N HIS A 67 12.74 24.76 -15.29
CA HIS A 67 11.52 25.07 -16.05
C HIS A 67 11.45 26.51 -16.57
N GLU A 68 12.29 27.41 -16.04
CA GLU A 68 12.40 28.79 -16.51
C GLU A 68 13.40 28.90 -17.68
N HIS A 69 14.37 27.97 -17.78
CA HIS A 69 15.41 28.03 -18.79
C HIS A 69 14.87 27.72 -20.20
N GLU A 70 15.14 28.62 -21.16
CA GLU A 70 14.47 28.64 -22.47
C GLU A 70 14.60 27.36 -23.29
N VAL A 71 15.75 26.69 -23.22
CA VAL A 71 16.02 25.45 -23.95
C VAL A 71 15.49 24.23 -23.21
N ILE A 72 15.59 24.24 -21.87
CA ILE A 72 15.34 23.06 -21.03
C ILE A 72 13.84 22.83 -20.89
N ARG A 73 13.07 23.90 -20.69
CA ARG A 73 11.60 23.86 -20.55
C ARG A 73 10.85 23.33 -21.78
N ARG A 74 11.51 23.21 -22.94
CA ARG A 74 10.90 22.75 -24.20
C ARG A 74 10.93 21.23 -24.36
N ARG A 75 11.56 20.51 -23.43
CA ARG A 75 11.74 19.05 -23.50
C ARG A 75 11.34 18.41 -22.18
N ALA A 76 11.05 17.11 -22.24
CA ALA A 76 10.95 16.27 -21.07
C ALA A 76 12.10 15.25 -21.07
N TYR A 77 12.73 15.04 -19.91
CA TYR A 77 13.94 14.24 -19.79
C TYR A 77 13.66 12.84 -19.27
N ASP A 78 14.35 11.85 -19.84
CA ASP A 78 14.37 10.48 -19.32
C ASP A 78 15.24 10.41 -18.07
N ARG A 79 16.36 11.15 -18.03
CA ARG A 79 17.22 11.26 -16.85
C ARG A 79 17.69 12.69 -16.60
N ILE A 80 17.64 13.10 -15.33
CA ILE A 80 18.25 14.34 -14.86
C ILE A 80 19.31 13.97 -13.82
N ILE A 81 20.56 14.36 -14.03
CA ILE A 81 21.71 13.93 -13.21
C ILE A 81 22.35 15.14 -12.54
N PHE A 82 22.47 15.09 -11.21
CA PHE A 82 23.20 16.07 -10.41
C PHE A 82 24.23 15.39 -9.51
N ASN A 83 25.49 15.39 -9.95
CA ASN A 83 26.57 14.74 -9.22
C ASN A 83 27.19 15.68 -8.18
N PHE A 84 27.27 15.21 -6.94
CA PHE A 84 27.91 15.91 -5.82
C PHE A 84 27.49 17.39 -5.69
N PRO A 85 26.17 17.66 -5.59
CA PRO A 85 25.62 19.01 -5.49
C PRO A 85 26.29 19.85 -4.41
N HIS A 86 26.47 21.15 -4.64
CA HIS A 86 27.03 22.06 -3.64
C HIS A 86 26.46 23.47 -3.75
N CYS A 87 26.27 24.17 -2.62
CA CYS A 87 25.73 25.53 -2.57
C CYS A 87 26.81 26.63 -2.60
N GLY A 88 28.02 26.30 -3.07
CA GLY A 88 29.19 27.17 -2.96
C GLY A 88 29.81 27.24 -1.56
N ARG A 89 31.15 27.30 -1.47
CA ARG A 89 31.94 27.32 -0.22
C ARG A 89 31.53 26.21 0.78
N LYS A 90 31.88 26.35 2.06
CA LYS A 90 31.39 25.45 3.13
C LYS A 90 29.94 25.81 3.47
N SER A 91 29.01 24.98 3.04
CA SER A 91 27.57 25.16 3.26
C SER A 91 27.04 24.17 4.30
N GLY A 92 26.21 24.67 5.21
CA GLY A 92 25.60 23.86 6.28
C GLY A 92 24.45 23.00 5.77
N VAL A 93 24.10 21.96 6.52
CA VAL A 93 23.05 20.97 6.18
C VAL A 93 21.74 21.62 5.72
N LYS A 94 21.31 22.70 6.37
CA LYS A 94 20.08 23.45 5.99
C LYS A 94 20.11 23.98 4.56
N LYS A 95 21.25 24.51 4.10
CA LYS A 95 21.41 25.04 2.73
C LYS A 95 21.42 23.91 1.70
N ASN A 96 22.12 22.82 2.01
CA ASN A 96 22.21 21.68 1.10
C ASN A 96 20.84 20.99 0.93
N ARG A 97 20.07 20.89 2.01
CA ARG A 97 18.67 20.47 1.95
C ARG A 97 17.82 21.38 1.08
N ALA A 98 17.91 22.69 1.28
CA ALA A 98 17.17 23.65 0.47
C ALA A 98 17.55 23.57 -1.01
N LEU A 99 18.83 23.35 -1.34
CA LEU A 99 19.26 23.10 -2.72
C LEU A 99 18.61 21.83 -3.28
N LEU A 100 18.70 20.70 -2.57
CA LEU A 100 18.10 19.44 -3.03
C LEU A 100 16.58 19.57 -3.20
N THR A 101 15.86 20.14 -2.22
CA THR A 101 14.40 20.33 -2.32
C THR A 101 14.04 21.13 -3.56
N LYS A 102 14.68 22.29 -3.79
CA LYS A 102 14.38 23.12 -4.95
C LYS A 102 14.78 22.46 -6.26
N PHE A 103 15.91 21.76 -6.29
CA PHE A 103 16.34 20.98 -7.44
C PHE A 103 15.32 19.90 -7.81
N PHE A 104 14.86 19.10 -6.85
CA PHE A 104 13.85 18.07 -7.10
C PHE A 104 12.52 18.67 -7.57
N LEU A 105 12.06 19.75 -6.95
CA LEU A 105 10.87 20.49 -7.40
C LEU A 105 11.02 20.93 -8.86
N SER A 106 12.19 21.49 -9.19
CA SER A 106 12.47 21.92 -10.56
C SER A 106 12.59 20.75 -11.54
N CYS A 107 13.08 19.59 -11.11
CA CYS A 107 13.12 18.39 -11.95
C CYS A 107 11.71 17.91 -12.26
N ALA A 108 10.80 17.93 -11.29
CA ALA A 108 9.43 17.46 -11.45
C ALA A 108 8.63 18.24 -12.52
N GLU A 109 9.08 19.41 -12.95
CA GLU A 109 8.45 20.18 -14.04
C GLU A 109 8.91 19.75 -15.44
N VAL A 110 10.11 19.15 -15.56
CA VAL A 110 10.73 18.81 -16.86
C VAL A 110 11.08 17.32 -16.99
N LEU A 111 10.77 16.50 -15.99
CA LEU A 111 10.99 15.06 -16.02
C LEU A 111 9.82 14.36 -16.73
N LYS A 112 10.11 13.32 -17.52
CA LYS A 112 9.07 12.43 -18.06
C LYS A 112 8.30 11.71 -16.95
N ALA A 113 7.18 11.08 -17.29
CA ALA A 113 6.36 10.33 -16.34
C ALA A 113 7.11 9.14 -15.74
N ASP A 114 7.89 8.44 -16.55
CA ASP A 114 8.77 7.30 -16.23
C ASP A 114 10.24 7.70 -16.09
N GLY A 115 10.53 9.01 -16.05
CA GLY A 115 11.89 9.52 -15.95
C GLY A 115 12.51 9.36 -14.55
N GLU A 116 13.83 9.42 -14.51
CA GLU A 116 14.64 9.24 -13.31
C GLU A 116 15.43 10.51 -12.96
N VAL A 117 15.53 10.84 -11.67
CA VAL A 117 16.44 11.86 -11.16
C VAL A 117 17.57 11.17 -10.40
N HIS A 118 18.81 11.39 -10.82
CA HIS A 118 20.00 10.79 -10.25
C HIS A 118 20.75 11.82 -9.43
N VAL A 119 21.04 11.50 -8.18
CA VAL A 119 21.84 12.36 -7.29
C VAL A 119 22.95 11.54 -6.66
N ALA A 120 24.20 11.83 -7.05
CA ALA A 120 25.38 11.27 -6.40
C ALA A 120 25.75 12.11 -5.18
N LEU A 121 25.93 11.46 -4.03
CA LEU A 121 26.32 12.10 -2.77
C LEU A 121 27.54 11.38 -2.18
N CYS A 122 28.41 12.12 -1.48
CA CYS A 122 29.51 11.51 -0.75
C CYS A 122 28.97 10.69 0.42
N ASN A 123 29.75 9.69 0.85
CA ASN A 123 29.37 8.79 1.94
C ASN A 123 28.86 9.52 3.21
N GLY A 124 27.69 9.12 3.68
CA GLY A 124 27.01 9.67 4.85
C GLY A 124 26.19 10.93 4.58
N GLN A 125 26.27 11.54 3.39
CA GLN A 125 25.48 12.73 3.08
C GLN A 125 24.01 12.38 2.79
N GLY A 126 23.72 11.24 2.17
CA GLY A 126 22.35 10.85 1.81
C GLY A 126 21.42 10.74 3.02
N GLY A 127 21.94 10.16 4.10
CA GLY A 127 21.18 9.87 5.32
C GLY A 127 20.34 8.60 5.20
N THR A 128 20.73 7.69 4.31
CA THR A 128 20.05 6.41 4.07
C THR A 128 20.76 5.27 4.81
N PRO A 129 20.10 4.13 5.06
CA PRO A 129 20.75 2.95 5.64
C PRO A 129 21.90 2.36 4.82
N CYS A 130 22.07 2.76 3.56
CA CYS A 130 23.21 2.35 2.72
C CYS A 130 24.48 3.18 2.96
N ASP A 131 24.37 4.33 3.63
CA ASP A 131 25.53 5.12 4.03
C ASP A 131 26.33 4.41 5.15
N SER A 132 27.66 4.56 5.15
CA SER A 132 28.53 3.93 6.15
C SER A 132 29.58 4.92 6.68
N PRO A 133 29.38 5.55 7.86
CA PRO A 133 28.23 5.37 8.76
C PRO A 133 26.98 6.12 8.28
N MET A 134 25.80 5.55 8.56
CA MET A 134 24.54 6.27 8.48
C MET A 134 24.55 7.43 9.47
N ARG A 135 24.45 8.67 8.97
CA ARG A 135 24.47 9.86 9.82
C ARG A 135 23.08 10.17 10.36
N GLU A 136 23.05 10.67 11.60
CA GLU A 136 21.83 11.16 12.26
C GLU A 136 21.02 12.11 11.39
N TRP A 137 19.70 12.14 11.64
CA TRP A 137 18.77 12.93 10.84
C TRP A 137 19.25 14.36 10.69
N HIS A 138 19.60 15.06 11.78
CA HIS A 138 19.99 16.47 11.72
C HIS A 138 21.38 16.73 11.08
N ASN A 139 22.17 15.69 10.82
CA ASN A 139 23.55 15.79 10.31
C ASN A 139 23.73 15.22 8.88
N SER A 140 22.64 14.95 8.18
CA SER A 140 22.62 14.45 6.81
C SER A 140 21.70 15.29 5.92
N TRP A 141 21.75 15.07 4.61
CA TRP A 141 21.01 15.85 3.64
C TRP A 141 19.59 15.31 3.45
N GLN A 142 19.31 14.10 3.96
CA GLN A 142 17.98 13.51 3.98
C GLN A 142 17.34 13.50 2.60
N ALA A 143 18.09 12.98 1.62
CA ALA A 143 17.78 13.09 0.20
C ALA A 143 16.36 12.59 -0.12
N VAL A 144 15.94 11.48 0.50
CA VAL A 144 14.59 10.91 0.34
C VAL A 144 13.50 11.88 0.77
N ALA A 145 13.67 12.54 1.93
CA ALA A 145 12.69 13.51 2.43
C ALA A 145 12.67 14.80 1.58
N MET A 146 13.81 15.20 1.01
CA MET A 146 13.87 16.38 0.12
C MET A 146 13.25 16.09 -1.24
N ALA A 147 13.45 14.89 -1.79
CA ALA A 147 12.82 14.42 -3.03
C ALA A 147 11.31 14.25 -2.87
N ALA A 148 10.86 13.82 -1.69
CA ALA A 148 9.43 13.64 -1.43
C ALA A 148 8.62 14.95 -1.54
N GLU A 149 9.23 16.12 -1.28
CA GLU A 149 8.58 17.42 -1.50
C GLU A 149 8.20 17.65 -2.97
N ALA A 150 8.84 16.95 -3.91
CA ALA A 150 8.57 17.01 -5.34
C ALA A 150 7.75 15.80 -5.87
N GLY A 151 7.16 14.99 -4.99
CA GLY A 151 6.40 13.80 -5.40
C GLY A 151 7.29 12.66 -5.90
N LEU A 152 8.56 12.63 -5.52
CA LEU A 152 9.52 11.59 -5.92
C LEU A 152 9.82 10.62 -4.77
N VAL A 153 9.94 9.33 -5.08
CA VAL A 153 10.39 8.26 -4.17
C VAL A 153 11.77 7.77 -4.59
N LEU A 154 12.57 7.31 -3.62
CA LEU A 154 13.84 6.66 -3.91
C LEU A 154 13.55 5.26 -4.45
N SER A 155 13.77 5.01 -5.74
CA SER A 155 13.53 3.70 -6.35
C SER A 155 14.75 2.80 -6.31
N GLU A 156 15.95 3.39 -6.27
CA GLU A 156 17.19 2.64 -6.25
C GLU A 156 18.33 3.42 -5.60
N ILE A 157 19.27 2.68 -5.01
CA ILE A 157 20.54 3.22 -4.56
C ILE A 157 21.67 2.28 -4.94
N ARG A 158 22.74 2.84 -5.49
CA ARG A 158 23.88 2.10 -6.03
C ARG A 158 25.18 2.77 -5.59
N PRO A 159 26.28 2.02 -5.40
CA PRO A 159 27.60 2.63 -5.27
C PRO A 159 27.88 3.58 -6.43
N PHE A 160 28.46 4.75 -6.14
CA PHE A 160 28.97 5.63 -7.18
C PHE A 160 30.27 5.04 -7.73
N ASP A 161 30.16 4.36 -8.86
CA ASP A 161 31.28 3.73 -9.53
C ASP A 161 32.03 4.73 -10.42
N ARG A 162 33.18 5.19 -9.95
CA ARG A 162 34.06 6.08 -10.73
C ARG A 162 34.68 5.35 -11.92
N ASP A 163 34.98 4.06 -11.78
CA ASP A 163 35.73 3.29 -12.78
C ASP A 163 34.87 2.99 -14.01
N ARG A 164 33.54 2.93 -13.83
CA ARG A 164 32.57 2.92 -14.93
C ARG A 164 32.65 4.16 -15.83
N TYR A 165 33.05 5.31 -15.29
CA TYR A 165 33.15 6.57 -16.02
C TYR A 165 34.62 6.94 -16.25
N GLN A 166 35.28 6.19 -17.14
CA GLN A 166 36.69 6.42 -17.48
C GLN A 166 36.89 7.89 -17.91
N GLY A 167 37.92 8.52 -17.35
CA GLY A 167 38.19 9.95 -17.60
C GLY A 167 37.48 10.93 -16.66
N TYR A 168 36.49 10.50 -15.86
CA TYR A 168 35.84 11.37 -14.88
C TYR A 168 36.82 11.86 -13.80
N LYS A 169 36.85 13.18 -13.61
CA LYS A 169 37.58 13.88 -12.55
C LYS A 169 36.61 14.72 -11.73
N SER A 170 36.48 14.43 -10.43
CA SER A 170 35.74 15.30 -9.52
C SER A 170 36.46 16.64 -9.37
N THR A 171 35.73 17.75 -9.45
CA THR A 171 36.24 19.12 -9.26
C THR A 171 35.21 19.97 -8.52
N GLY A 172 35.63 21.12 -7.96
CA GLY A 172 34.72 22.03 -7.26
C GLY A 172 34.78 21.96 -5.73
N TYR A 173 35.80 21.33 -5.13
CA TYR A 173 35.94 21.28 -3.67
C TYR A 173 35.97 22.69 -3.07
N ARG A 174 34.92 23.03 -2.31
CA ARG A 174 34.71 24.38 -1.75
C ARG A 174 34.73 25.50 -2.80
N SER A 175 34.22 25.21 -4.00
CA SER A 175 34.24 26.14 -5.15
C SER A 175 35.64 26.50 -5.63
N GLN A 176 36.59 25.57 -5.48
CA GLN A 176 37.94 25.67 -6.04
C GLN A 176 38.08 24.65 -7.16
N ASP A 177 39.02 24.92 -8.07
CA ASP A 177 39.46 23.96 -9.09
C ASP A 177 40.35 22.87 -8.45
N LYS A 178 39.72 22.07 -7.59
CA LYS A 178 40.32 20.99 -6.79
C LYS A 178 39.35 19.83 -6.68
N GLY A 179 39.90 18.62 -6.78
CA GLY A 179 39.14 17.40 -6.56
C GLY A 179 38.79 17.13 -5.10
N PHE A 180 37.90 16.17 -4.90
CA PHE A 180 37.48 15.68 -3.59
C PHE A 180 37.23 14.17 -3.61
N HIS A 181 37.23 13.57 -2.43
CA HIS A 181 37.02 12.13 -2.27
C HIS A 181 35.58 11.74 -2.61
N VAL A 182 35.44 10.84 -3.59
CA VAL A 182 34.17 10.22 -4.00
C VAL A 182 34.06 8.77 -3.50
N GLU A 183 35.08 8.27 -2.82
CA GLU A 183 35.12 6.91 -2.27
C GLU A 183 33.97 6.68 -1.28
N GLY A 184 33.28 5.55 -1.45
CA GLY A 184 32.05 5.24 -0.71
C GLY A 184 30.86 6.12 -1.06
N GLY A 185 30.95 6.95 -2.11
CA GLY A 185 29.82 7.73 -2.61
C GLY A 185 28.69 6.83 -3.10
N LEU A 186 27.47 7.35 -3.04
CA LEU A 186 26.25 6.65 -3.44
C LEU A 186 25.49 7.46 -4.49
N ASN A 187 25.05 6.78 -5.54
CA ASN A 187 24.11 7.31 -6.51
C ASN A 187 22.68 6.93 -6.12
N HIS A 188 21.84 7.94 -5.88
CA HIS A 188 20.44 7.79 -5.51
C HIS A 188 19.58 8.04 -6.74
N VAL A 189 18.69 7.11 -7.06
CA VAL A 189 17.78 7.20 -8.21
C VAL A 189 16.37 7.42 -7.69
N PHE A 190 15.76 8.53 -8.10
CA PHE A 190 14.42 8.92 -7.71
C PHE A 190 13.48 8.86 -8.91
N THR A 191 12.27 8.38 -8.68
CA THR A 191 11.20 8.32 -9.69
C THR A 191 9.91 8.88 -9.14
N ARG A 192 8.99 9.26 -10.02
CA ARG A 192 7.68 9.76 -9.61
C ARG A 192 6.90 8.69 -8.84
N SER A 193 6.19 9.11 -7.80
CA SER A 193 5.12 8.30 -7.21
C SER A 193 3.77 8.76 -7.70
N LEU A 194 2.75 7.93 -7.48
CA LEU A 194 1.38 8.38 -7.61
C LEU A 194 1.05 9.47 -6.57
N PRO A 195 0.17 10.44 -6.89
CA PRO A 195 -0.26 11.46 -5.96
C PRO A 195 -1.18 10.90 -4.87
N TYR A 196 -1.39 11.66 -3.80
CA TYR A 196 -2.45 11.36 -2.84
C TYR A 196 -3.80 11.80 -3.40
N THR A 197 -4.71 10.84 -3.56
CA THR A 197 -6.09 11.06 -3.97
C THR A 197 -7.02 10.87 -2.79
N MET A 198 -7.96 11.80 -2.60
CA MET A 198 -8.99 11.64 -1.58
C MET A 198 -9.87 10.43 -1.92
N PRO A 199 -10.21 9.58 -0.95
CA PRO A 199 -11.11 8.46 -1.17
C PRO A 199 -12.45 8.91 -1.76
N GLU A 200 -12.93 8.22 -2.80
CA GLU A 200 -14.13 8.60 -3.54
C GLU A 200 -15.41 8.15 -2.80
N LYS A 201 -16.50 8.89 -3.02
CA LYS A 201 -17.84 8.46 -2.60
C LYS A 201 -18.43 7.57 -3.68
N LEU A 202 -18.36 6.25 -3.47
CA LEU A 202 -18.83 5.28 -4.44
C LEU A 202 -20.30 4.89 -4.15
N LYS A 203 -21.15 5.05 -5.17
CA LYS A 203 -22.49 4.46 -5.19
C LYS A 203 -22.39 3.04 -5.75
N MET A 204 -22.86 2.08 -4.98
CA MET A 204 -22.80 0.66 -5.29
C MET A 204 -24.22 0.11 -5.47
N GLN A 205 -24.34 -0.95 -6.26
CA GLN A 205 -25.58 -1.73 -6.40
C GLN A 205 -25.30 -3.19 -6.11
N ALA A 206 -26.19 -3.83 -5.37
CA ALA A 206 -26.14 -5.27 -5.10
C ALA A 206 -27.52 -5.90 -5.23
N THR A 207 -27.59 -7.08 -5.86
CA THR A 207 -28.82 -7.86 -5.94
C THR A 207 -28.90 -8.80 -4.75
N ILE A 208 -29.94 -8.65 -3.93
CA ILE A 208 -30.20 -9.46 -2.74
C ILE A 208 -31.58 -10.10 -2.91
N GLY A 209 -31.60 -11.42 -3.11
CA GLY A 209 -32.83 -12.13 -3.42
C GLY A 209 -33.46 -11.62 -4.72
N LYS A 210 -34.64 -11.00 -4.63
CA LYS A 210 -35.38 -10.44 -5.77
C LYS A 210 -35.27 -8.90 -5.88
N GLU A 211 -34.44 -8.29 -5.04
CA GLU A 211 -34.34 -6.84 -4.94
C GLU A 211 -32.95 -6.36 -5.37
N THR A 212 -32.90 -5.20 -6.01
CA THR A 212 -31.67 -4.46 -6.26
C THR A 212 -31.57 -3.32 -5.26
N VAL A 213 -30.50 -3.34 -4.46
CA VAL A 213 -30.24 -2.39 -3.38
C VAL A 213 -29.13 -1.44 -3.83
N SER A 214 -29.43 -0.14 -3.84
CA SER A 214 -28.43 0.91 -4.09
C SER A 214 -27.95 1.50 -2.75
N PHE A 215 -26.64 1.66 -2.56
CA PHE A 215 -26.06 2.17 -1.31
C PHE A 215 -24.77 2.96 -1.54
N GLU A 216 -24.37 3.77 -0.55
CA GLU A 216 -23.06 4.42 -0.55
C GLU A 216 -22.06 3.55 0.22
N LEU A 217 -20.94 3.20 -0.42
CA LEU A 217 -19.86 2.46 0.22
C LEU A 217 -19.19 3.38 1.27
N PRO A 218 -18.86 2.87 2.47
CA PRO A 218 -18.03 3.60 3.42
C PRO A 218 -16.77 4.13 2.72
N GLN A 219 -16.58 5.44 2.75
CA GLN A 219 -15.60 6.14 1.90
C GLN A 219 -14.17 5.60 2.07
N GLU A 220 -13.81 5.11 3.27
CA GLU A 220 -12.50 4.50 3.55
C GLU A 220 -12.23 3.21 2.76
N LEU A 221 -13.27 2.57 2.21
CA LEU A 221 -13.19 1.31 1.46
C LEU A 221 -13.09 1.51 -0.06
N SER A 222 -13.14 2.75 -0.55
CA SER A 222 -13.21 3.04 -2.00
C SER A 222 -12.04 2.47 -2.82
N GLU A 223 -10.82 2.43 -2.25
CA GLU A 223 -9.65 1.86 -2.92
C GLU A 223 -9.57 0.31 -2.85
N TYR A 224 -10.48 -0.34 -2.11
CA TYR A 224 -10.45 -1.78 -1.81
C TYR A 224 -11.47 -2.60 -2.61
N VAL A 225 -12.35 -1.95 -3.36
CA VAL A 225 -13.37 -2.61 -4.19
C VAL A 225 -13.01 -2.54 -5.68
N ASN A 226 -13.64 -3.39 -6.50
CA ASN A 226 -13.47 -3.38 -7.96
C ASN A 226 -12.01 -3.60 -8.43
N ARG A 227 -11.22 -4.38 -7.68
CA ARG A 227 -9.78 -4.64 -7.97
C ARG A 227 -9.50 -5.95 -8.69
N ASP A 228 -10.47 -6.86 -8.75
CA ASP A 228 -10.39 -8.17 -9.42
C ASP A 228 -9.14 -9.00 -9.07
N PHE A 229 -8.69 -8.99 -7.81
CA PHE A 229 -7.46 -9.70 -7.40
C PHE A 229 -7.53 -11.20 -7.68
N LEU A 230 -8.71 -11.83 -7.54
CA LEU A 230 -8.93 -13.25 -7.77
C LEU A 230 -9.43 -13.56 -9.20
N GLY A 231 -9.46 -12.56 -10.09
CA GLY A 231 -9.94 -12.70 -11.46
C GLY A 231 -9.10 -13.64 -12.30
N ARG A 232 -9.68 -14.23 -13.35
CA ARG A 232 -9.03 -15.27 -14.19
C ARG A 232 -7.69 -14.84 -14.78
N GLN A 233 -7.53 -13.57 -15.15
CA GLN A 233 -6.29 -13.02 -15.72
C GLN A 233 -5.42 -12.29 -14.69
N SER A 234 -5.87 -12.19 -13.44
CA SER A 234 -5.09 -11.54 -12.38
C SER A 234 -3.79 -12.28 -12.12
N ARG A 235 -2.75 -11.50 -11.84
CA ARG A 235 -1.42 -11.94 -11.38
C ARG A 235 -1.11 -11.45 -9.97
N HIS A 236 -2.15 -11.01 -9.25
CA HIS A 236 -2.00 -10.49 -7.91
C HIS A 236 -1.45 -11.60 -6.98
N PRO A 237 -0.50 -11.32 -6.07
CA PRO A 237 0.10 -12.32 -5.19
C PRO A 237 -0.94 -13.11 -4.37
N VAL A 238 -2.04 -12.47 -3.97
CA VAL A 238 -3.19 -13.12 -3.30
C VAL A 238 -3.75 -14.29 -4.12
N LYS A 239 -3.90 -14.12 -5.43
CA LYS A 239 -4.36 -15.19 -6.30
C LYS A 239 -3.29 -16.25 -6.50
N LEU A 240 -2.03 -15.86 -6.65
CA LEU A 240 -0.93 -16.81 -6.79
C LEU A 240 -0.83 -17.76 -5.58
N VAL A 241 -0.94 -17.24 -4.35
CA VAL A 241 -0.97 -18.09 -3.15
C VAL A 241 -2.23 -18.94 -3.07
N GLN A 242 -3.39 -18.39 -3.46
CA GLN A 242 -4.64 -19.14 -3.48
C GLN A 242 -4.56 -20.33 -4.46
N GLU A 243 -4.14 -20.09 -5.71
CA GLU A 243 -4.03 -21.13 -6.73
C GLU A 243 -3.01 -22.21 -6.33
N GLN A 244 -1.87 -21.80 -5.77
CA GLN A 244 -0.88 -22.73 -5.27
C GLN A 244 -1.44 -23.57 -4.12
N LEU A 245 -2.03 -22.95 -3.10
CA LEU A 245 -2.63 -23.66 -1.96
C LEU A 245 -3.72 -24.64 -2.40
N LEU A 246 -4.64 -24.22 -3.27
CA LEU A 246 -5.72 -25.07 -3.77
C LEU A 246 -5.19 -26.23 -4.62
N ARG A 247 -4.13 -26.01 -5.41
CA ARG A 247 -3.48 -27.07 -6.20
C ARG A 247 -2.86 -28.12 -5.29
N GLU A 248 -2.14 -27.71 -4.27
CA GLU A 248 -1.52 -28.61 -3.29
C GLU A 248 -2.59 -29.36 -2.48
N ILE A 249 -3.69 -28.73 -2.05
CA ILE A 249 -4.74 -29.48 -1.33
C ILE A 249 -5.43 -30.47 -2.27
N LYS A 250 -5.65 -30.11 -3.54
CA LYS A 250 -6.34 -30.95 -4.54
C LYS A 250 -5.56 -32.21 -4.90
N SER A 251 -4.23 -32.22 -4.75
CA SER A 251 -3.44 -33.44 -4.99
C SER A 251 -3.70 -34.52 -3.93
N SER A 252 -4.21 -34.14 -2.76
CA SER A 252 -4.41 -35.02 -1.61
C SER A 252 -5.89 -35.23 -1.26
N TRP A 253 -6.76 -34.29 -1.63
CA TRP A 253 -8.19 -34.30 -1.28
C TRP A 253 -9.08 -34.02 -2.50
N PRO A 254 -10.22 -34.72 -2.65
CA PRO A 254 -11.24 -34.34 -3.62
C PRO A 254 -11.73 -32.91 -3.34
N MET A 255 -11.73 -32.06 -4.36
CA MET A 255 -12.10 -30.66 -4.23
C MET A 255 -13.09 -30.22 -5.30
N CYS A 256 -14.05 -29.40 -4.87
CA CYS A 256 -15.02 -28.74 -5.72
C CYS A 256 -15.00 -27.22 -5.46
N SER A 257 -15.00 -26.41 -6.52
CA SER A 257 -15.18 -24.96 -6.37
C SER A 257 -16.65 -24.63 -6.41
N VAL A 258 -17.10 -23.85 -5.43
CA VAL A 258 -18.51 -23.45 -5.34
C VAL A 258 -18.78 -22.35 -6.36
N SER A 259 -19.67 -22.62 -7.32
CA SER A 259 -20.22 -21.60 -8.22
C SER A 259 -21.52 -21.03 -7.66
N GLY A 260 -21.69 -19.72 -7.72
CA GLY A 260 -22.90 -19.04 -7.27
C GLY A 260 -22.69 -17.55 -7.09
N ASN A 261 -23.79 -16.84 -6.79
CA ASN A 261 -23.75 -15.43 -6.44
C ASN A 261 -23.58 -15.28 -4.92
N PHE A 262 -22.40 -14.84 -4.48
CA PHE A 262 -22.10 -14.59 -3.07
C PHE A 262 -21.85 -13.09 -2.86
N PRO A 263 -22.90 -12.27 -2.77
CA PRO A 263 -22.78 -10.82 -2.79
C PRO A 263 -22.00 -10.30 -1.57
N GLU A 264 -21.31 -9.19 -1.77
CA GLU A 264 -20.58 -8.49 -0.70
C GLU A 264 -21.53 -7.78 0.28
N LEU A 265 -22.71 -7.37 -0.18
CA LEU A 265 -23.77 -6.79 0.64
C LEU A 265 -24.80 -7.86 1.03
N LEU A 266 -25.18 -7.90 2.31
CA LEU A 266 -26.11 -8.87 2.86
C LEU A 266 -27.16 -8.20 3.74
N SER A 267 -28.38 -8.72 3.75
CA SER A 267 -29.37 -8.32 4.75
C SER A 267 -28.88 -8.66 6.16
N TYR A 268 -29.09 -7.72 7.09
CA TYR A 268 -28.66 -7.87 8.47
C TYR A 268 -29.67 -8.73 9.25
N SER A 269 -29.18 -9.77 9.92
CA SER A 269 -29.93 -10.56 10.90
C SER A 269 -29.01 -11.11 11.98
N GLN A 270 -29.55 -11.39 13.16
CA GLN A 270 -28.77 -11.95 14.27
C GLN A 270 -28.19 -13.32 13.92
N ASP A 271 -28.95 -14.15 13.20
CA ASP A 271 -28.50 -15.48 12.78
C ASP A 271 -27.29 -15.40 11.82
N LYS A 272 -27.30 -14.45 10.88
CA LYS A 272 -26.16 -14.22 9.97
C LYS A 272 -24.92 -13.72 10.70
N LEU A 273 -25.09 -12.95 11.78
CA LEU A 273 -23.98 -12.54 12.64
C LEU A 273 -23.37 -13.73 13.37
N GLN A 274 -24.21 -14.62 13.91
CA GLN A 274 -23.74 -15.85 14.55
C GLN A 274 -22.98 -16.74 13.55
N ALA A 275 -23.44 -16.80 12.30
CA ALA A 275 -22.77 -17.53 11.22
C ALA A 275 -21.39 -16.97 10.83
N CYS A 276 -21.05 -15.73 11.24
CA CYS A 276 -19.71 -15.17 11.04
C CYS A 276 -18.67 -15.70 12.03
N GLY A 277 -19.11 -16.44 13.05
CA GLY A 277 -18.29 -17.01 14.12
C GLY A 277 -18.21 -16.12 15.36
N SER A 278 -17.83 -16.74 16.49
CA SER A 278 -17.82 -16.11 17.83
C SER A 278 -16.81 -14.97 18.03
N ASN A 279 -15.93 -14.72 17.06
CA ASN A 279 -14.78 -13.84 17.23
C ASN A 279 -15.03 -12.40 16.75
N LEU A 280 -16.16 -12.13 16.09
CA LEU A 280 -16.49 -10.83 15.50
C LEU A 280 -17.43 -10.04 16.41
N SER A 281 -17.02 -8.83 16.80
CA SER A 281 -17.89 -7.90 17.52
C SER A 281 -18.87 -7.21 16.56
N PRO A 282 -20.12 -6.91 16.96
CA PRO A 282 -21.03 -6.09 16.16
C PRO A 282 -20.49 -4.70 15.79
N SER A 283 -19.54 -4.17 16.58
CA SER A 283 -18.86 -2.89 16.28
C SER A 283 -17.85 -2.99 15.13
N GLU A 284 -17.36 -4.19 14.82
CA GLU A 284 -16.40 -4.43 13.74
C GLU A 284 -17.07 -4.58 12.36
N ILE A 285 -18.39 -4.40 12.30
CA ILE A 285 -19.18 -4.67 11.09
C ILE A 285 -19.63 -3.36 10.47
N TYR A 286 -19.40 -3.22 9.17
CA TYR A 286 -19.95 -2.12 8.39
C TYR A 286 -21.45 -2.31 8.21
N ARG A 287 -22.24 -1.52 8.94
CA ARG A 287 -23.69 -1.42 8.74
C ARG A 287 -23.97 -0.45 7.60
N ILE A 288 -24.76 -0.88 6.64
CA ILE A 288 -25.10 -0.14 5.43
C ILE A 288 -26.58 0.22 5.46
N LYS A 289 -26.85 1.50 5.20
CA LYS A 289 -28.21 1.99 4.98
C LYS A 289 -28.45 2.07 3.46
N PRO A 290 -29.57 1.53 2.95
CA PRO A 290 -29.88 1.65 1.54
C PRO A 290 -30.24 3.11 1.21
N ILE A 291 -29.89 3.54 -0.01
CA ILE A 291 -30.37 4.80 -0.60
C ILE A 291 -31.74 4.53 -1.26
N GLU A 292 -31.82 3.47 -2.06
CA GLU A 292 -33.02 3.05 -2.80
C GLU A 292 -33.08 1.52 -2.90
N THR A 293 -34.30 0.96 -2.92
CA THR A 293 -34.56 -0.47 -3.13
C THR A 293 -35.58 -0.65 -4.26
N HIS A 294 -35.18 -1.34 -5.32
CA HIS A 294 -36.02 -1.60 -6.49
C HIS A 294 -36.34 -3.10 -6.61
N PRO A 295 -37.62 -3.51 -6.68
CA PRO A 295 -37.98 -4.89 -7.02
C PRO A 295 -37.51 -5.23 -8.44
N LEU A 296 -37.01 -6.44 -8.67
CA LEU A 296 -36.78 -6.94 -10.03
C LEU A 296 -38.13 -7.08 -10.75
N ASP A 297 -38.34 -6.30 -11.82
CA ASP A 297 -39.57 -6.24 -12.60
C ASP A 297 -40.13 -7.64 -12.90
N GLN A 298 -41.33 -7.92 -12.36
CA GLN A 298 -42.19 -8.95 -12.91
C GLN A 298 -42.91 -8.34 -14.09
N GLY A 299 -42.61 -8.83 -15.29
CA GLY A 299 -43.25 -8.36 -16.52
C GLY A 299 -44.78 -8.35 -16.41
N GLY A 300 -45.38 -7.22 -16.83
CA GLY A 300 -46.78 -7.11 -17.20
C GLY A 300 -47.77 -6.83 -16.05
N ALA A 301 -47.81 -5.59 -15.56
CA ALA A 301 -49.03 -5.02 -15.00
C ALA A 301 -49.09 -3.51 -15.27
N ASN A 302 -50.28 -3.05 -15.67
CA ASN A 302 -50.57 -1.76 -16.31
C ASN A 302 -50.06 -0.51 -15.59
N GLU A 303 -49.60 0.44 -16.41
CA GLU A 303 -49.01 1.74 -16.08
C GLU A 303 -50.00 2.80 -15.52
N LYS A 304 -51.12 2.40 -14.90
CA LYS A 304 -52.18 3.36 -14.49
C LYS A 304 -52.52 3.46 -13.01
N ASP A 305 -51.86 2.72 -12.12
CA ASP A 305 -52.09 2.81 -10.66
C ASP A 305 -50.84 3.29 -9.88
N ARG A 306 -50.00 4.16 -10.47
CA ARG A 306 -48.76 4.68 -9.83
C ARG A 306 -48.85 6.13 -9.34
N GLU A 307 -50.04 6.58 -8.94
CA GLU A 307 -50.17 7.81 -8.16
C GLU A 307 -50.95 7.49 -6.88
N THR A 308 -50.39 7.92 -5.74
CA THR A 308 -50.87 7.72 -4.36
C THR A 308 -50.59 6.36 -3.71
N VAL A 309 -49.31 6.10 -3.39
CA VAL A 309 -48.99 5.39 -2.14
C VAL A 309 -47.93 6.19 -1.38
N GLU A 310 -48.34 6.55 -0.18
CA GLU A 310 -47.77 7.44 0.81
C GLU A 310 -46.31 7.13 1.23
N GLU A 311 -45.62 8.19 1.65
CA GLU A 311 -44.26 8.27 2.23
C GLU A 311 -44.04 7.46 3.54
N HIS A 312 -44.86 6.47 3.87
CA HIS A 312 -44.81 5.78 5.16
C HIS A 312 -44.89 4.25 5.04
N GLN A 313 -43.80 3.61 4.58
CA GLN A 313 -43.42 2.21 4.94
C GLN A 313 -42.08 1.78 4.27
N PHE A 314 -40.99 2.54 4.44
CA PHE A 314 -39.66 1.94 4.21
C PHE A 314 -39.34 1.03 5.38
N SER A 315 -39.47 -0.28 5.18
CA SER A 315 -39.21 -1.28 6.20
C SER A 315 -37.74 -1.20 6.67
N SER A 316 -37.61 -1.08 7.99
CA SER A 316 -36.61 -1.56 8.97
C SER A 316 -35.45 -2.51 8.57
N ILE A 317 -35.18 -2.80 7.30
CA ILE A 317 -34.13 -3.73 6.86
C ILE A 317 -32.78 -3.00 6.82
N SER A 318 -31.92 -3.30 7.80
CA SER A 318 -30.51 -2.91 7.77
C SER A 318 -29.73 -3.86 6.88
N TYR A 319 -28.67 -3.38 6.23
CA TYR A 319 -27.72 -4.20 5.49
C TYR A 319 -26.35 -4.18 6.17
N MET A 320 -25.49 -5.12 5.79
CA MET A 320 -24.09 -5.14 6.21
C MET A 320 -23.19 -5.58 5.06
N LEU A 321 -21.95 -5.09 5.05
CA LEU A 321 -20.90 -5.68 4.22
C LEU A 321 -20.45 -7.00 4.87
N ARG A 322 -20.27 -8.04 4.07
CA ARG A 322 -19.87 -9.37 4.53
C ARG A 322 -18.56 -9.31 5.33
N PRO A 323 -18.56 -9.69 6.63
CA PRO A 323 -17.35 -9.62 7.46
C PRO A 323 -16.52 -10.91 7.45
N SER A 324 -17.10 -12.02 6.97
CA SER A 324 -16.45 -13.33 6.91
C SER A 324 -17.11 -14.19 5.83
N MET A 325 -16.33 -15.01 5.15
CA MET A 325 -16.81 -16.04 4.23
C MET A 325 -17.49 -17.20 4.97
N LEU A 326 -17.19 -17.39 6.26
CA LEU A 326 -17.71 -18.48 7.09
C LEU A 326 -19.24 -18.57 7.06
N MET A 327 -19.90 -17.42 6.92
CA MET A 327 -21.36 -17.36 6.92
C MET A 327 -22.02 -18.12 5.76
N HIS A 328 -21.26 -18.47 4.72
CA HIS A 328 -21.75 -19.28 3.61
C HIS A 328 -21.54 -20.79 3.84
N ALA A 329 -20.92 -21.22 4.94
CA ALA A 329 -20.62 -22.62 5.17
C ALA A 329 -21.87 -23.50 5.23
N GLU A 330 -22.91 -23.06 5.95
CA GLU A 330 -24.18 -23.80 6.03
C GLU A 330 -24.89 -23.85 4.68
N GLU A 331 -24.94 -22.72 3.96
CA GLU A 331 -25.51 -22.63 2.62
C GLU A 331 -24.84 -23.62 1.66
N ILE A 332 -23.51 -23.75 1.71
CA ILE A 332 -22.74 -24.70 0.90
C ILE A 332 -23.11 -26.15 1.25
N VAL A 333 -23.18 -26.50 2.54
CA VAL A 333 -23.49 -27.87 2.99
C VAL A 333 -24.93 -28.27 2.64
N GLN A 334 -25.84 -27.31 2.53
CA GLN A 334 -27.24 -27.56 2.20
C GLN A 334 -27.52 -27.73 0.70
N ARG A 335 -26.52 -27.54 -0.19
CA ARG A 335 -26.71 -27.66 -1.64
C ARG A 335 -27.02 -29.10 -2.06
N GLU A 336 -27.81 -29.25 -3.11
CA GLU A 336 -28.16 -30.57 -3.66
C GLU A 336 -26.95 -31.31 -4.27
N ASP A 337 -25.99 -30.56 -4.78
CA ASP A 337 -24.72 -31.06 -5.34
C ASP A 337 -23.63 -31.28 -4.27
N PHE A 338 -23.98 -31.18 -2.97
CA PHE A 338 -23.05 -31.40 -1.87
C PHE A 338 -22.76 -32.90 -1.67
N SER A 339 -21.48 -33.28 -1.73
CA SER A 339 -21.01 -34.65 -1.51
C SER A 339 -20.12 -34.72 -0.27
N PRO A 340 -20.50 -35.48 0.77
CA PRO A 340 -19.63 -35.81 1.89
C PRO A 340 -18.29 -36.39 1.40
N GLY A 341 -17.20 -36.09 2.12
CA GLY A 341 -15.84 -36.48 1.70
C GLY A 341 -15.18 -35.56 0.66
N THR A 342 -15.90 -34.61 0.07
CA THR A 342 -15.35 -33.59 -0.85
C THR A 342 -15.17 -32.26 -0.14
N ILE A 343 -14.05 -31.57 -0.38
CA ILE A 343 -13.79 -30.21 0.10
C ILE A 343 -14.36 -29.20 -0.88
N TYR A 344 -15.31 -28.39 -0.41
CA TYR A 344 -15.89 -27.27 -1.15
C TYR A 344 -15.11 -25.99 -0.86
N THR A 345 -14.81 -25.24 -1.91
CA THR A 345 -13.95 -24.05 -1.84
C THR A 345 -14.68 -22.80 -2.29
N LEU A 346 -14.57 -21.74 -1.51
CA LEU A 346 -15.11 -20.43 -1.80
C LEU A 346 -14.10 -19.37 -1.39
N SER A 347 -13.90 -18.35 -2.21
CA SER A 347 -13.03 -17.22 -1.85
C SER A 347 -13.67 -15.92 -2.28
N GLY A 348 -13.44 -14.87 -1.51
CA GLY A 348 -14.01 -13.57 -1.80
C GLY A 348 -13.47 -12.49 -0.88
N LEU A 349 -13.80 -11.25 -1.23
CA LEU A 349 -13.50 -10.08 -0.44
C LEU A 349 -14.42 -10.04 0.79
N VAL A 350 -13.85 -9.68 1.94
CA VAL A 350 -14.57 -9.44 3.20
C VAL A 350 -14.14 -8.11 3.80
N PHE A 351 -15.02 -7.51 4.61
CA PHE A 351 -14.84 -6.15 5.15
C PHE A 351 -15.04 -6.12 6.66
N GLN A 352 -14.11 -5.48 7.37
CA GLN A 352 -14.17 -5.33 8.82
C GLN A 352 -13.74 -3.92 9.21
N ARG A 353 -14.45 -3.29 10.14
CA ARG A 353 -13.98 -2.07 10.80
C ARG A 353 -12.85 -2.48 11.73
N VAL A 354 -11.66 -1.94 11.48
CA VAL A 354 -10.45 -2.31 12.21
C VAL A 354 -9.66 -1.07 12.66
N PRO A 355 -8.87 -1.15 13.73
CA PRO A 355 -7.89 -0.11 14.03
C PRO A 355 -6.84 -0.02 12.92
N ILE A 356 -6.29 1.18 12.71
CA ILE A 356 -5.13 1.38 11.84
C ILE A 356 -3.90 0.84 12.56
N CYS A 357 -3.35 -0.25 12.03
CA CYS A 357 -2.10 -0.83 12.50
C CYS A 357 -1.40 -1.60 11.36
N PRO A 358 -0.12 -2.00 11.53
CA PRO A 358 0.61 -2.78 10.53
C PRO A 358 0.04 -4.17 10.24
N THR A 359 -0.94 -4.64 11.02
CA THR A 359 -1.37 -6.05 11.05
C THR A 359 -2.85 -6.26 10.71
N ARG A 360 -3.63 -5.21 10.45
CA ARG A 360 -5.05 -5.34 10.08
C ARG A 360 -5.37 -4.44 8.90
N SER A 361 -6.08 -5.00 7.92
CA SER A 361 -6.65 -4.29 6.78
C SER A 361 -8.17 -4.23 6.93
N PRO A 362 -8.84 -3.11 6.59
CA PRO A 362 -10.30 -3.01 6.64
C PRO A 362 -11.01 -3.87 5.56
N ALA A 363 -10.27 -4.31 4.55
CA ALA A 363 -10.72 -5.27 3.54
C ALA A 363 -9.61 -6.28 3.22
N PHE A 364 -9.98 -7.54 3.01
CA PHE A 364 -9.03 -8.59 2.63
C PHE A 364 -9.75 -9.76 1.97
N HIS A 365 -9.02 -10.58 1.23
CA HIS A 365 -9.53 -11.80 0.62
C HIS A 365 -9.44 -12.95 1.61
N GLN A 366 -10.53 -13.69 1.72
CA GLN A 366 -10.60 -14.85 2.59
C GLN A 366 -10.95 -16.09 1.79
N LEU A 367 -10.21 -17.17 2.02
CA LEU A 367 -10.52 -18.51 1.54
C LEU A 367 -11.30 -19.25 2.61
N LEU A 368 -12.43 -19.84 2.22
CA LEU A 368 -13.21 -20.80 2.98
C LEU A 368 -13.09 -22.17 2.30
N LEU A 369 -12.66 -23.18 3.07
CA LEU A 369 -12.85 -24.59 2.73
C LEU A 369 -13.91 -25.18 3.67
N VAL A 370 -14.82 -25.98 3.13
CA VAL A 370 -15.87 -26.68 3.90
C VAL A 370 -15.93 -28.13 3.47
N ALA A 371 -15.97 -29.06 4.43
CA ALA A 371 -16.21 -30.47 4.16
C ALA A 371 -17.02 -31.10 5.29
N VAL A 372 -17.81 -32.12 4.96
CA VAL A 372 -18.41 -33.01 5.95
C VAL A 372 -17.66 -34.34 5.88
N LEU A 373 -17.05 -34.73 7.00
CA LEU A 373 -16.16 -35.88 7.11
C LEU A 373 -16.58 -36.78 8.29
N PRO A 374 -16.33 -38.10 8.23
CA PRO A 374 -16.56 -38.99 9.36
C PRO A 374 -15.72 -38.57 10.57
N THR A 375 -16.32 -38.52 11.76
CA THR A 375 -15.63 -38.05 12.99
C THR A 375 -14.39 -38.89 13.33
N GLU A 376 -14.39 -40.19 13.01
CA GLU A 376 -13.28 -41.12 13.23
C GLU A 376 -12.03 -40.79 12.40
N SER A 377 -12.15 -40.00 11.33
CA SER A 377 -11.06 -39.71 10.39
C SER A 377 -10.04 -38.68 10.90
N GLN A 378 -10.20 -38.15 12.12
CA GLN A 378 -9.36 -37.09 12.71
C GLN A 378 -9.04 -35.95 11.71
N PRO A 379 -10.07 -35.33 11.09
CA PRO A 379 -9.89 -34.47 9.93
C PRO A 379 -9.08 -33.20 10.25
N VAL A 380 -9.20 -32.67 11.47
CA VAL A 380 -8.43 -31.51 11.94
C VAL A 380 -6.94 -31.80 11.95
N GLN A 381 -6.53 -32.93 12.55
CA GLN A 381 -5.11 -33.27 12.67
C GLN A 381 -4.50 -33.52 11.29
N SER A 382 -5.23 -34.19 10.40
CA SER A 382 -4.79 -34.46 9.03
C SER A 382 -4.55 -33.18 8.25
N LEU A 383 -5.50 -32.24 8.28
CA LEU A 383 -5.36 -30.95 7.60
C LEU A 383 -4.28 -30.07 8.25
N GLN A 384 -4.19 -30.07 9.57
CA GLN A 384 -3.16 -29.35 10.31
C GLN A 384 -1.76 -29.83 9.90
N ASN A 385 -1.49 -31.14 9.97
CA ASN A 385 -0.20 -31.72 9.59
C ASN A 385 0.18 -31.36 8.15
N TYR A 386 -0.81 -31.37 7.25
CA TYR A 386 -0.60 -30.99 5.85
C TYR A 386 -0.20 -29.53 5.70
N LEU A 387 -0.93 -28.61 6.35
CA LEU A 387 -0.64 -27.18 6.31
C LEU A 387 0.67 -26.85 7.03
N GLU A 388 1.01 -27.55 8.11
CA GLU A 388 2.31 -27.44 8.79
C GLU A 388 3.45 -27.78 7.84
N ALA A 389 3.36 -28.89 7.10
CA ALA A 389 4.36 -29.26 6.11
C ALA A 389 4.48 -28.19 5.02
N LEU A 390 3.35 -27.75 4.45
CA LEU A 390 3.30 -26.78 3.36
C LEU A 390 3.81 -25.39 3.77
N LEU A 391 3.56 -24.97 5.01
CA LEU A 391 3.84 -23.61 5.49
C LEU A 391 5.07 -23.51 6.41
N SER A 392 5.78 -24.62 6.64
CA SER A 392 6.94 -24.71 7.54
C SER A 392 8.02 -23.67 7.27
N HIS A 393 8.27 -23.34 6.00
CA HIS A 393 9.26 -22.34 5.59
C HIS A 393 8.88 -20.89 5.89
N TYR A 394 7.61 -20.61 6.20
CA TYR A 394 7.07 -19.26 6.40
C TYR A 394 6.83 -18.93 7.88
N GLU A 395 7.44 -19.67 8.81
CA GLU A 395 7.32 -19.47 10.26
C GLU A 395 5.85 -19.46 10.77
N VAL A 396 4.99 -20.26 10.13
CA VAL A 396 3.60 -20.42 10.55
C VAL A 396 3.52 -21.45 11.68
N SER A 397 2.84 -21.07 12.76
CA SER A 397 2.58 -21.94 13.91
C SER A 397 1.08 -22.18 14.10
N PHE A 398 0.76 -23.28 14.76
CA PHE A 398 -0.61 -23.76 14.95
C PHE A 398 -0.90 -23.87 16.45
N GLU A 399 -1.96 -23.23 16.92
CA GLU A 399 -2.39 -23.29 18.32
C GLU A 399 -3.76 -23.95 18.42
N LYS A 400 -3.81 -25.13 19.05
CA LYS A 400 -5.06 -25.83 19.34
C LYS A 400 -5.76 -25.20 20.55
N LYS A 401 -7.07 -24.98 20.43
CA LYS A 401 -7.99 -24.61 21.50
C LYS A 401 -9.16 -25.59 21.50
N GLU A 402 -9.39 -26.24 22.62
CA GLU A 402 -10.53 -27.13 22.82
C GLU A 402 -11.66 -26.33 23.47
N LEU A 403 -12.81 -26.24 22.79
CA LEU A 403 -13.99 -25.51 23.23
C LEU A 403 -15.18 -26.48 23.29
N ALA A 404 -15.38 -27.15 24.44
CA ALA A 404 -16.45 -28.12 24.67
C ALA A 404 -16.58 -29.17 23.54
N GLU A 405 -17.49 -28.97 22.58
CA GLU A 405 -17.75 -29.87 21.44
C GLU A 405 -17.05 -29.45 20.13
N GLU A 406 -16.40 -28.28 20.10
CA GLU A 406 -15.66 -27.76 18.95
C GLU A 406 -14.14 -27.91 19.14
N CYS A 407 -13.47 -28.49 18.14
CA CYS A 407 -12.02 -28.43 18.05
C CYS A 407 -11.62 -27.26 17.15
N ARG A 408 -10.79 -26.34 17.66
CA ARG A 408 -10.31 -25.17 16.93
C ARG A 408 -8.78 -25.14 16.88
N VAL A 409 -8.21 -24.88 15.71
CA VAL A 409 -6.76 -24.68 15.52
C VAL A 409 -6.55 -23.33 14.85
N LEU A 410 -5.79 -22.45 15.50
CA LEU A 410 -5.50 -21.10 15.00
C LEU A 410 -4.15 -21.07 14.32
N LEU A 411 -4.09 -20.50 13.11
CA LEU A 411 -2.86 -20.29 12.36
C LEU A 411 -2.27 -18.93 12.70
N ARG A 412 -1.01 -18.91 13.12
CA ARG A 412 -0.29 -17.71 13.57
C ARG A 412 1.01 -17.56 12.83
N SER A 413 1.42 -16.31 12.65
CA SER A 413 2.75 -15.93 12.19
C SER A 413 3.35 -14.95 13.20
N ARG A 414 4.63 -14.62 13.03
CA ARG A 414 5.30 -13.61 13.85
C ARG A 414 4.61 -12.23 13.78
N GLU A 415 4.10 -11.86 12.60
CA GLU A 415 3.52 -10.54 12.36
C GLU A 415 2.02 -10.47 12.63
N ARG A 416 1.27 -11.55 12.37
CA ARG A 416 -0.16 -11.63 12.69
C ARG A 416 -0.49 -12.86 13.51
N HIS A 417 -1.11 -12.60 14.67
CA HIS A 417 -1.78 -13.61 15.45
C HIS A 417 -3.15 -13.92 14.82
N ASN A 418 -3.42 -15.19 14.51
CA ASN A 418 -4.70 -15.72 14.04
C ASN A 418 -5.13 -15.23 12.63
N PHE A 419 -4.29 -15.44 11.62
CA PHE A 419 -4.65 -15.13 10.22
C PHE A 419 -5.41 -16.26 9.51
N GLY A 420 -5.50 -17.43 10.15
CA GLY A 420 -6.32 -18.54 9.70
C GLY A 420 -6.86 -19.35 10.88
N GLN A 421 -7.87 -20.17 10.61
CA GLN A 421 -8.53 -20.99 11.60
C GLN A 421 -9.06 -22.27 10.95
N ILE A 422 -8.77 -23.41 11.55
CA ILE A 422 -9.43 -24.68 11.30
C ILE A 422 -10.44 -24.90 12.43
N THR A 423 -11.69 -25.17 12.09
CA THR A 423 -12.73 -25.54 13.05
C THR A 423 -13.33 -26.87 12.64
N CYS A 424 -13.62 -27.72 13.63
CA CYS A 424 -14.41 -28.93 13.45
C CYS A 424 -15.49 -29.00 14.52
N ALA A 425 -16.73 -29.18 14.08
CA ALA A 425 -17.90 -29.29 14.95
C ALA A 425 -18.80 -30.46 14.51
N PRO A 426 -19.54 -31.11 15.43
CA PRO A 426 -20.53 -32.13 15.08
C PRO A 426 -21.62 -31.54 14.16
N VAL A 427 -22.09 -32.31 13.18
CA VAL A 427 -23.21 -31.90 12.33
C VAL A 427 -24.49 -32.57 12.81
N HIS A 428 -25.50 -31.76 13.12
CA HIS A 428 -26.86 -32.23 13.36
C HIS A 428 -27.72 -31.96 12.13
N GLN A 429 -27.66 -32.85 11.12
CA GLN A 429 -28.51 -32.75 9.93
C GLN A 429 -29.34 -34.03 9.72
N PRO A 430 -30.61 -33.93 9.28
CA PRO A 430 -31.47 -35.10 9.04
C PRO A 430 -31.01 -36.01 7.90
N LYS A 431 -30.27 -35.46 6.92
CA LYS A 431 -29.83 -36.16 5.70
C LYS A 431 -28.49 -36.91 5.86
N LEU A 432 -27.79 -36.73 6.98
CA LEU A 432 -26.48 -37.32 7.24
C LEU A 432 -26.59 -38.39 8.35
N PRO A 433 -25.69 -39.38 8.40
CA PRO A 433 -25.69 -40.39 9.47
C PRO A 433 -25.62 -39.70 10.84
N LEU A 434 -26.66 -39.88 11.66
CA LEU A 434 -26.82 -39.22 12.96
C LEU A 434 -25.62 -39.55 13.87
N GLY A 435 -24.90 -38.52 14.32
CA GLY A 435 -23.83 -38.65 15.34
C GLY A 435 -22.48 -39.18 14.86
N GLN A 436 -22.24 -39.36 13.55
CA GLN A 436 -20.96 -39.89 13.02
C GLN A 436 -20.22 -38.93 12.07
N SER A 437 -20.77 -37.76 11.77
CA SER A 437 -20.19 -36.80 10.83
C SER A 437 -19.90 -35.46 11.50
N SER A 438 -18.77 -34.86 11.12
CA SER A 438 -18.34 -33.53 11.58
C SER A 438 -18.13 -32.59 10.39
N ILE A 439 -18.45 -31.31 10.57
CA ILE A 439 -18.17 -30.27 9.59
C ILE A 439 -16.78 -29.71 9.88
N LEU A 440 -15.89 -29.81 8.91
CA LEU A 440 -14.58 -29.19 8.91
C LEU A 440 -14.65 -27.89 8.13
N THR A 441 -14.19 -26.79 8.72
CA THR A 441 -13.99 -25.52 8.04
C THR A 441 -12.54 -25.05 8.16
N LEU A 442 -11.96 -24.55 7.08
CA LEU A 442 -10.73 -23.75 7.09
C LEU A 442 -11.06 -22.35 6.60
N LEU A 443 -10.76 -21.35 7.42
CA LEU A 443 -10.73 -19.94 7.03
C LEU A 443 -9.29 -19.47 6.95
N LEU A 444 -8.94 -18.78 5.88
CA LEU A 444 -7.60 -18.26 5.68
C LEU A 444 -7.62 -16.86 5.08
N ASN A 445 -6.93 -15.92 5.71
CA ASN A 445 -6.66 -14.60 5.15
C ASN A 445 -5.57 -14.71 4.07
N LEU A 446 -5.99 -14.64 2.81
CA LEU A 446 -5.09 -14.80 1.66
C LEU A 446 -4.13 -13.62 1.50
N ASP A 447 -4.56 -12.40 1.83
CA ASP A 447 -3.69 -11.22 1.83
C ASP A 447 -2.53 -11.37 2.82
N HIS A 448 -2.76 -11.96 3.99
CA HIS A 448 -1.69 -12.22 4.95
C HIS A 448 -0.78 -13.37 4.50
N LEU A 449 -1.36 -14.44 3.92
CA LEU A 449 -0.54 -15.51 3.38
C LEU A 449 0.37 -14.98 2.25
N ALA A 450 -0.15 -14.09 1.40
CA ALA A 450 0.62 -13.43 0.34
C ALA A 450 1.77 -12.58 0.90
N THR A 451 1.56 -11.82 1.99
CA THR A 451 2.67 -11.06 2.60
C THR A 451 3.78 -11.98 3.12
N LEU A 452 3.44 -13.12 3.71
CA LEU A 452 4.42 -14.10 4.18
C LEU A 452 5.18 -14.74 3.01
N VAL A 453 4.46 -15.30 2.04
CA VAL A 453 5.05 -16.06 0.92
C VAL A 453 5.99 -15.21 0.07
N PHE A 454 5.63 -13.95 -0.16
CA PHE A 454 6.40 -13.04 -1.00
C PHE A 454 7.25 -12.04 -0.20
N SER A 455 7.26 -12.12 1.13
CA SER A 455 7.97 -11.18 2.01
C SER A 455 7.62 -9.71 1.71
N ILE A 456 6.32 -9.42 1.56
CA ILE A 456 5.83 -8.06 1.33
C ILE A 456 5.86 -7.32 2.68
N PRO A 457 6.66 -6.25 2.83
CA PRO A 457 6.94 -5.64 4.14
C PRO A 457 5.79 -4.81 4.71
N ASP A 458 4.81 -4.45 3.88
CA ASP A 458 3.65 -3.66 4.26
C ASP A 458 2.44 -4.13 3.45
N TRP A 459 1.39 -4.58 4.13
CA TRP A 459 0.21 -5.12 3.45
C TRP A 459 -0.46 -4.08 2.54
N ARG A 460 -0.30 -2.77 2.80
CA ARG A 460 -0.88 -1.69 1.98
C ARG A 460 -0.34 -1.70 0.56
N LEU A 461 0.87 -2.25 0.34
CA LEU A 461 1.44 -2.42 -1.00
C LEU A 461 0.59 -3.34 -1.88
N GLN A 462 -0.13 -4.31 -1.31
CA GLN A 462 -1.04 -5.16 -2.09
C GLN A 462 -2.18 -4.35 -2.71
N TRP A 463 -2.56 -3.24 -2.09
CA TRP A 463 -3.65 -2.39 -2.53
C TRP A 463 -3.19 -1.21 -3.37
N THR A 464 -1.88 -1.04 -3.61
CA THR A 464 -1.40 0.06 -4.45
C THR A 464 -1.90 -0.08 -5.89
N PRO A 465 -2.35 1.00 -6.55
CA PRO A 465 -2.61 0.99 -7.99
C PRO A 465 -1.33 1.17 -8.81
N ASP A 466 -0.16 1.34 -8.17
CA ASP A 466 1.10 1.51 -8.87
C ASP A 466 1.50 0.24 -9.64
N PRO A 467 1.67 0.31 -10.98
CA PRO A 467 1.97 -0.86 -11.80
C PRO A 467 3.31 -1.52 -11.45
N ARG A 468 4.24 -0.78 -10.82
CA ARG A 468 5.53 -1.32 -10.38
C ARG A 468 5.38 -2.41 -9.33
N PHE A 469 4.28 -2.45 -8.58
CA PHE A 469 3.99 -3.54 -7.66
C PHE A 469 3.74 -4.85 -8.41
N LEU A 470 2.77 -4.84 -9.35
CA LEU A 470 2.39 -6.05 -10.10
C LEU A 470 3.49 -6.52 -11.06
N ALA A 471 4.32 -5.61 -11.56
CA ALA A 471 5.48 -5.95 -12.38
C ALA A 471 6.47 -6.92 -11.70
N ARG A 472 6.44 -7.04 -10.35
CA ARG A 472 7.26 -7.99 -9.60
C ARG A 472 6.75 -9.43 -9.62
N PHE A 473 5.56 -9.66 -10.16
CA PHE A 473 4.89 -10.97 -10.18
C PHE A 473 4.66 -11.50 -11.61
N GLU A 474 5.37 -10.97 -12.61
CA GLU A 474 5.26 -11.42 -13.99
C GLU A 474 5.89 -12.82 -14.24
N PRO A 475 5.35 -13.62 -15.19
CA PRO A 475 5.87 -14.94 -15.53
C PRO A 475 7.33 -14.89 -15.99
N GLY A 476 8.19 -15.76 -15.45
CA GLY A 476 9.61 -15.84 -15.78
C GLY A 476 10.54 -15.38 -14.65
N ILE A 477 10.01 -14.71 -13.63
CA ILE A 477 10.70 -14.50 -12.35
C ILE A 477 10.61 -15.81 -11.55
N GLN A 478 11.75 -16.35 -11.09
CA GLN A 478 11.78 -17.57 -10.27
C GLN A 478 10.95 -17.35 -8.99
N VAL A 479 9.91 -18.15 -8.77
CA VAL A 479 9.06 -18.07 -7.57
C VAL A 479 9.56 -19.10 -6.53
N PRO A 480 9.64 -18.74 -5.24
CA PRO A 480 9.34 -17.42 -4.66
C PRO A 480 10.54 -16.47 -4.76
N ALA A 481 10.47 -15.48 -5.66
CA ALA A 481 11.36 -14.33 -5.60
C ALA A 481 10.83 -13.40 -4.51
N LEU A 482 11.71 -13.04 -3.58
CA LEU A 482 11.41 -12.07 -2.54
C LEU A 482 10.98 -10.74 -3.17
N PHE A 483 9.88 -10.16 -2.66
CA PHE A 483 9.42 -8.86 -3.11
C PHE A 483 10.50 -7.79 -2.88
N ARG A 484 10.83 -7.04 -3.94
CA ARG A 484 11.74 -5.88 -3.87
C ARG A 484 10.93 -4.60 -3.88
N PRO A 485 10.96 -3.79 -2.80
CA PRO A 485 10.26 -2.51 -2.78
C PRO A 485 10.72 -1.60 -3.91
N PHE A 486 9.76 -0.86 -4.51
CA PHE A 486 10.05 0.18 -5.52
C PHE A 486 10.13 1.59 -4.90
N SER A 487 9.84 1.70 -3.60
CA SER A 487 10.06 2.89 -2.77
C SER A 487 10.91 2.47 -1.58
N LEU A 488 12.16 2.93 -1.56
CA LEU A 488 13.17 2.58 -0.58
C LEU A 488 13.23 3.62 0.52
N TYR A 489 13.27 3.14 1.76
CA TYR A 489 13.44 3.96 2.97
C TYR A 489 12.44 5.13 3.07
N PRO A 490 11.11 4.86 2.95
CA PRO A 490 10.10 5.91 3.00
C PRO A 490 10.18 6.72 4.30
N PRO A 491 10.17 8.07 4.26
CA PRO A 491 10.22 8.90 5.45
C PRO A 491 9.07 8.61 6.42
N SER A 492 9.34 8.72 7.72
CA SER A 492 8.33 8.54 8.78
C SER A 492 8.18 9.82 9.59
N TYR A 493 6.93 10.20 9.86
CA TYR A 493 6.60 11.37 10.67
C TYR A 493 5.59 10.99 11.75
N THR A 494 5.57 11.76 12.84
CA THR A 494 4.69 11.50 13.99
C THR A 494 3.94 12.78 14.34
N HIS A 495 2.63 12.68 14.49
CA HIS A 495 1.78 13.76 14.98
C HIS A 495 0.82 13.24 16.05
N ASP A 496 0.64 14.03 17.11
CA ASP A 496 -0.34 13.73 18.14
C ASP A 496 -1.63 14.52 17.87
N VAL A 497 -2.79 13.92 18.15
CA VAL A 497 -4.10 14.56 18.10
C VAL A 497 -4.80 14.35 19.44
N SER A 498 -5.20 15.45 20.08
CA SER A 498 -5.93 15.46 21.34
C SER A 498 -7.31 16.05 21.14
N PHE A 499 -8.31 15.49 21.82
CA PHE A 499 -9.69 15.98 21.76
C PHE A 499 -10.50 15.55 22.97
N TRP A 500 -11.54 16.34 23.27
CA TRP A 500 -12.61 16.04 24.20
C TRP A 500 -13.72 15.26 23.51
N MET A 501 -14.29 14.28 24.21
CA MET A 501 -15.38 13.43 23.74
C MET A 501 -16.29 12.97 24.90
N GLU A 502 -17.49 12.52 24.55
CA GLU A 502 -18.38 11.79 25.47
C GLU A 502 -18.03 10.30 25.47
N PRO A 503 -17.66 9.71 26.63
CA PRO A 503 -17.21 8.30 26.69
C PRO A 503 -18.19 7.28 26.12
N ASP A 504 -19.50 7.52 26.28
CA ASP A 504 -20.55 6.57 25.89
C ASP A 504 -20.95 6.69 24.40
N GLU A 505 -20.56 7.78 23.73
CA GLU A 505 -20.89 8.03 22.31
C GLU A 505 -19.69 7.81 21.37
N PHE A 506 -18.46 7.82 21.90
CA PHE A 506 -17.26 7.75 21.08
C PHE A 506 -17.02 6.35 20.48
N ASP A 507 -17.18 6.24 19.17
CA ASP A 507 -16.78 5.06 18.41
C ASP A 507 -15.32 5.20 17.92
N GLU A 508 -14.42 4.48 18.59
CA GLU A 508 -12.99 4.48 18.25
C GLU A 508 -12.71 3.95 16.83
N LEU A 509 -13.51 3.00 16.32
CA LEU A 509 -13.34 2.49 14.96
C LEU A 509 -13.80 3.51 13.91
N GLU A 510 -14.78 4.36 14.22
CA GLU A 510 -15.14 5.50 13.38
C GLU A 510 -14.01 6.54 13.37
N PHE A 511 -13.33 6.76 14.50
CA PHE A 511 -12.12 7.59 14.54
C PHE A 511 -11.04 7.05 13.59
N HIS A 512 -10.75 5.75 13.63
CA HIS A 512 -9.81 5.14 12.70
C HIS A 512 -10.25 5.29 11.23
N GLY A 513 -11.55 5.12 10.93
CA GLY A 513 -12.07 5.32 9.57
C GLY A 513 -11.95 6.76 9.08
N ALA A 514 -12.24 7.74 9.93
CA ALA A 514 -12.02 9.15 9.63
C ALA A 514 -10.53 9.45 9.36
N VAL A 515 -9.61 8.83 10.11
CA VAL A 515 -8.17 8.97 9.87
C VAL A 515 -7.77 8.38 8.50
N ARG A 516 -8.27 7.20 8.11
CA ARG A 516 -7.98 6.63 6.78
C ARG A 516 -8.40 7.58 5.66
N ILE A 517 -9.58 8.19 5.79
CA ILE A 517 -10.14 9.11 4.80
C ILE A 517 -9.33 10.40 4.71
N ALA A 518 -9.15 11.10 5.84
CA ALA A 518 -8.46 12.39 5.85
C ALA A 518 -6.99 12.29 5.45
N THR A 519 -6.36 11.15 5.69
CA THR A 519 -4.93 10.95 5.43
C THR A 519 -4.65 10.17 4.15
N CYS A 520 -5.69 9.81 3.39
CA CYS A 520 -5.56 9.01 2.16
C CYS A 520 -4.71 7.74 2.38
N GLY A 521 -4.91 7.06 3.52
CA GLY A 521 -4.16 5.86 3.91
C GLY A 521 -2.69 6.06 4.33
N ALA A 522 -2.21 7.30 4.47
CA ALA A 522 -0.81 7.58 4.81
C ALA A 522 -0.41 7.18 6.24
N VAL A 523 -1.36 7.08 7.18
CA VAL A 523 -1.09 6.66 8.55
C VAL A 523 -0.93 5.14 8.60
N LYS A 524 0.21 4.67 9.11
CA LYS A 524 0.55 3.25 9.24
C LYS A 524 0.15 2.63 10.58
N ASP A 525 0.11 3.45 11.63
CA ASP A 525 -0.09 3.00 13.00
C ASP A 525 -0.64 4.13 13.85
N ILE A 526 -1.52 3.78 14.79
CA ILE A 526 -2.11 4.71 15.75
C ILE A 526 -2.01 4.11 17.14
N LYS A 527 -1.55 4.92 18.10
CA LYS A 527 -1.45 4.53 19.51
C LYS A 527 -2.18 5.52 20.38
N LEU A 528 -3.06 5.04 21.26
CA LEU A 528 -3.57 5.85 22.37
C LEU A 528 -2.41 6.12 23.34
N VAL A 529 -2.04 7.38 23.51
CA VAL A 529 -0.90 7.77 24.37
C VAL A 529 -1.34 8.36 25.70
N ASP A 530 -2.53 8.95 25.77
CA ASP A 530 -3.06 9.51 27.02
C ASP A 530 -4.59 9.42 27.06
N ARG A 531 -5.12 9.21 28.26
CA ARG A 531 -6.56 9.23 28.57
C ARG A 531 -6.76 9.96 29.88
N PHE A 532 -7.53 11.04 29.82
CA PHE A 532 -7.89 11.85 30.98
C PHE A 532 -9.41 11.94 31.10
N ARG A 533 -9.96 11.83 32.32
CA ARG A 533 -11.38 12.05 32.57
C ARG A 533 -11.53 13.28 33.47
N HIS A 534 -12.35 14.24 33.06
CA HIS A 534 -12.54 15.45 33.86
C HIS A 534 -13.31 15.10 35.15
N PRO A 535 -12.82 15.45 36.35
CA PRO A 535 -13.40 15.00 37.62
C PRO A 535 -14.87 15.42 37.83
N HIS A 536 -15.30 16.51 37.20
CA HIS A 536 -16.61 17.14 37.46
C HIS A 536 -17.48 17.39 36.23
N MET A 537 -17.01 17.16 34.99
CA MET A 537 -17.73 17.55 33.77
C MET A 537 -18.20 16.36 32.90
N GLY A 538 -18.00 15.11 33.33
CA GLY A 538 -18.42 13.92 32.57
C GLY A 538 -17.55 13.60 31.34
N HIS A 539 -17.02 14.61 30.66
CA HIS A 539 -16.16 14.49 29.48
C HIS A 539 -14.84 13.75 29.74
N ALA A 540 -14.35 13.06 28.70
CA ALA A 540 -13.00 12.52 28.64
C ALA A 540 -12.18 13.20 27.53
N SER A 541 -10.88 13.34 27.76
CA SER A 541 -9.89 13.71 26.75
C SER A 541 -9.10 12.48 26.36
N LEU A 542 -8.95 12.25 25.06
CA LEU A 542 -8.06 11.25 24.50
C LEU A 542 -6.94 11.93 23.73
N CYS A 543 -5.74 11.35 23.77
CA CYS A 543 -4.64 11.73 22.90
C CYS A 543 -4.15 10.51 22.13
N TYR A 544 -4.18 10.60 20.81
CA TYR A 544 -3.67 9.58 19.90
C TYR A 544 -2.42 10.06 19.19
N ARG A 545 -1.42 9.19 19.08
CA ARG A 545 -0.21 9.37 18.27
C ARG A 545 -0.36 8.66 16.95
N LEU A 546 -0.29 9.41 15.85
CA LEU A 546 -0.40 8.93 14.49
C LEU A 546 1.00 8.85 13.87
N ALA A 547 1.37 7.67 13.39
CA ALA A 547 2.60 7.46 12.63
C ALA A 547 2.29 7.50 11.12
N TYR A 548 2.80 8.52 10.44
CA TYR A 548 2.66 8.75 9.01
C TYR A 548 3.83 8.12 8.26
N GLN A 549 3.55 7.22 7.33
CA GLN A 549 4.54 6.62 6.42
C GLN A 549 3.80 5.89 5.30
N SER A 550 4.04 6.29 4.05
CA SER A 550 3.50 5.61 2.87
C SER A 550 4.54 4.69 2.24
N PRO A 551 4.18 3.44 1.90
CA PRO A 551 5.13 2.47 1.34
C PRO A 551 5.32 2.62 -0.17
N ASP A 552 4.46 3.38 -0.85
CA ASP A 552 4.39 3.52 -2.31
C ASP A 552 4.36 4.98 -2.81
N ARG A 553 3.97 5.93 -1.94
CA ARG A 553 3.83 7.35 -2.27
C ARG A 553 4.89 8.21 -1.58
N ALA A 554 5.32 9.27 -2.26
CA ALA A 554 6.23 10.27 -1.75
C ALA A 554 5.57 11.08 -0.62
N LEU A 555 5.99 10.82 0.61
CA LEU A 555 5.45 11.49 1.79
C LEU A 555 6.44 12.52 2.32
N SER A 556 6.17 13.79 2.05
CA SER A 556 6.98 14.91 2.51
C SER A 556 6.48 15.49 3.84
N ARG A 557 7.28 16.34 4.50
CA ARG A 557 6.84 17.01 5.73
C ARG A 557 5.67 17.95 5.44
N THR A 558 5.71 18.66 4.31
CA THR A 558 4.63 19.54 3.86
C THR A 558 3.36 18.74 3.60
N GLN A 559 3.47 17.60 2.91
CA GLN A 559 2.33 16.72 2.63
C GLN A 559 1.69 16.19 3.92
N VAL A 560 2.50 15.74 4.90
CA VAL A 560 1.97 15.29 6.20
C VAL A 560 1.21 16.41 6.90
N LEU A 561 1.70 17.65 6.87
CA LEU A 561 1.01 18.79 7.48
C LEU A 561 -0.34 19.06 6.80
N VAL A 562 -0.41 18.94 5.47
CA VAL A 562 -1.68 19.04 4.71
C VAL A 562 -2.67 17.97 5.17
N LEU A 563 -2.25 16.71 5.21
CA LEU A 563 -3.10 15.58 5.63
C LEU A 563 -3.54 15.72 7.11
N GLN A 564 -2.64 16.16 7.99
CA GLN A 564 -2.96 16.40 9.40
C GLN A 564 -3.97 17.53 9.57
N ASN A 565 -3.89 18.59 8.75
CA ASN A 565 -4.86 19.68 8.80
C ASN A 565 -6.23 19.24 8.25
N GLN A 566 -6.27 18.44 7.20
CA GLN A 566 -7.51 17.82 6.71
C GLN A 566 -8.16 16.95 7.78
N LEU A 567 -7.36 16.19 8.53
CA LEU A 567 -7.84 15.40 9.66
C LEU A 567 -8.46 16.28 10.75
N ARG A 568 -7.79 17.38 11.12
CA ARG A 568 -8.30 18.34 12.10
C ARG A 568 -9.65 18.95 11.70
N THR A 569 -9.87 19.16 10.40
CA THR A 569 -11.18 19.62 9.90
C THR A 569 -12.23 18.51 9.92
N LEU A 570 -11.87 17.27 9.56
CA LEU A 570 -12.82 16.18 9.42
C LEU A 570 -13.32 15.64 10.77
N LEU A 571 -12.45 15.57 11.78
CA LEU A 571 -12.77 14.90 13.04
C LEU A 571 -13.99 15.50 13.78
N PRO A 572 -14.09 16.83 14.03
CA PRO A 572 -15.25 17.41 14.70
C PRO A 572 -16.56 17.21 13.92
N LEU A 573 -16.49 17.21 12.58
CA LEU A 573 -17.64 17.04 11.70
C LEU A 573 -18.22 15.62 11.73
N ARG A 574 -17.40 14.61 12.06
CA ARG A 574 -17.81 13.19 12.04
C ARG A 574 -18.04 12.56 13.40
N LEU A 575 -17.33 13.00 14.43
CA LEU A 575 -17.25 12.25 15.70
C LEU A 575 -17.85 12.99 16.90
N ASN A 576 -18.50 14.15 16.69
CA ASN A 576 -19.02 14.99 17.78
C ASN A 576 -17.96 15.28 18.86
N ILE A 577 -16.72 15.55 18.44
CA ILE A 577 -15.59 15.82 19.34
C ILE A 577 -15.15 17.27 19.25
N THR A 578 -14.46 17.74 20.29
CA THR A 578 -13.81 19.06 20.32
C THR A 578 -12.30 18.91 20.40
N LEU A 579 -11.57 19.37 19.38
CA LEU A 579 -10.10 19.32 19.38
C LEU A 579 -9.51 20.16 20.52
N ARG A 580 -8.39 19.68 21.09
CA ARG A 580 -7.63 20.32 22.16
C ARG A 580 -6.27 20.85 21.67
#